data_AF-A5FTP7-F1
#
_entry.id   AF-A5FTP7-F1
#
_cell.length_a   1.000
_cell.length_b   1.000
_cell.length_c   1.000
_cell.angle_alpha   90.00
_cell.angle_beta   90.00
_cell.angle_gamma   90.00
#
_symmetry.space_group_name_H-M   'P 1'
#
loop_
_entity.id
_entity.type
_entity.pdbx_description
1 polymer ?
#
loop_
_entity_poly.entity_id
_entity_poly.type
_entity_poly.pdbx_seq_one_letter_code
_entity_poly.pdbx_strand_id
1 'polypeptide(L)'
;MTAASYKGLLYRAINPIYAADPMSGEGARLYGGRFNPRGVPAIYCSISVMTALREANQAGALQPTTLVSYDAEIERVFDARDVSAVEAEGFSPGTLASQTWRDEMKAGKQSQTQVFASRLIAKNYCALLVPSYVAGATPSDLNLVLWKWGSSTPSRLVLIDDQGRLAVPPLPA
;
A
#
# COMPACT_ATOMS: atom_id res chain seq x y z
N MET A 1 19.76 -5.09 -11.68
CA MET A 1 18.62 -4.18 -11.93
C MET A 1 18.75 -2.98 -11.02
N THR A 2 18.72 -1.78 -11.58
CA THR A 2 18.54 -0.53 -10.83
C THR A 2 17.10 -0.45 -10.35
N ALA A 3 16.88 -0.19 -9.06
CA ALA A 3 15.53 -0.04 -8.54
C ALA A 3 14.85 1.20 -9.17
N ALA A 4 13.56 1.09 -9.49
CA ALA A 4 12.81 2.16 -10.14
C ALA A 4 12.50 3.31 -9.16
N SER A 5 12.08 4.46 -9.69
CA SER A 5 11.52 5.57 -8.92
C SER A 5 10.07 5.83 -9.34
N TYR A 6 9.23 6.21 -8.40
CA TYR A 6 7.87 6.69 -8.64
C TYR A 6 7.76 8.16 -8.26
N LYS A 7 7.19 8.97 -9.15
CA LYS A 7 6.85 10.37 -8.89
C LYS A 7 5.45 10.67 -9.39
N GLY A 8 4.58 11.15 -8.52
CA GLY A 8 3.19 11.44 -8.87
C GLY A 8 2.23 11.38 -7.69
N LEU A 9 0.94 11.47 -8.00
CA LEU A 9 -0.12 11.42 -7.00
C LEU A 9 -0.44 10.00 -6.57
N LEU A 10 -0.54 9.80 -5.26
CA LEU A 10 -1.03 8.57 -4.65
C LEU A 10 -2.33 8.84 -3.90
N TYR A 11 -3.21 7.84 -3.89
CA TYR A 11 -4.51 7.93 -3.25
C TYR A 11 -4.66 6.84 -2.21
N ARG A 12 -5.26 7.15 -1.06
CA ARG A 12 -5.55 6.17 -0.01
C ARG A 12 -6.97 6.37 0.48
N ALA A 13 -7.71 5.28 0.52
CA ALA A 13 -8.98 5.19 1.24
C ALA A 13 -8.70 4.84 2.71
N ILE A 14 -9.24 5.64 3.63
CA ILE A 14 -9.05 5.50 5.07
C ILE A 14 -10.42 5.39 5.73
N ASN A 15 -10.54 4.47 6.70
CA ASN A 15 -11.71 4.47 7.57
C ASN A 15 -11.77 5.82 8.30
N PRO A 16 -12.91 6.55 8.28
CA PRO A 16 -13.02 7.88 8.88
C PRO A 16 -12.53 7.98 10.34
N ILE A 17 -12.63 6.88 11.11
CA ILE A 17 -12.14 6.83 12.50
C ILE A 17 -10.62 7.08 12.61
N TYR A 18 -9.85 6.69 11.59
CA TYR A 18 -8.39 6.85 11.55
C TYR A 18 -7.94 8.01 10.65
N ALA A 19 -8.87 8.80 10.11
CA ALA A 19 -8.55 9.84 9.14
C ALA A 19 -7.68 10.98 9.71
N ALA A 20 -7.67 11.16 11.03
CA ALA A 20 -6.83 12.16 11.70
C ALA A 20 -5.32 11.85 11.66
N ASP A 21 -4.93 10.60 11.38
CA ASP A 21 -3.52 10.20 11.19
C ASP A 21 -3.35 9.45 9.86
N PRO A 22 -3.41 10.15 8.72
CA PRO A 22 -3.41 9.53 7.40
C PRO A 22 -2.04 8.95 7.02
N MET A 23 -0.97 9.41 7.68
CA MET A 23 0.39 8.90 7.51
C MET A 23 0.66 7.67 8.37
N SER A 24 -0.32 7.22 9.16
CA SER A 24 -0.19 6.02 9.99
C SER A 24 -0.10 4.75 9.15
N GLY A 25 0.94 3.95 9.42
CA GLY A 25 1.06 2.57 8.96
C GLY A 25 0.65 1.54 10.03
N GLU A 26 0.06 2.00 11.14
CA GLU A 26 -0.09 1.22 12.36
C GLU A 26 -1.08 0.07 12.22
N GLY A 27 -2.21 0.27 11.54
CA GLY A 27 -3.16 -0.81 11.26
C GLY A 27 -2.50 -1.95 10.47
N ALA A 28 -1.70 -1.63 9.46
CA ALA A 28 -0.94 -2.62 8.72
C ALA A 28 0.11 -3.30 9.60
N ARG A 29 0.78 -2.57 10.51
CA ARG A 29 1.72 -3.14 11.47
C ARG A 29 1.07 -4.15 12.42
N LEU A 30 -0.07 -3.79 13.00
CA LEU A 30 -0.76 -4.61 14.01
C LEU A 30 -1.37 -5.88 13.40
N TYR A 31 -2.08 -5.72 12.28
CA TYR A 31 -2.85 -6.82 11.71
C TYR A 31 -2.10 -7.58 10.61
N GLY A 32 -1.08 -6.96 10.03
CA GLY A 32 -0.45 -7.39 8.79
C GLY A 32 -1.32 -7.07 7.58
N GLY A 33 -0.74 -7.22 6.40
CA GLY A 33 -1.45 -7.12 5.13
C GLY A 33 -0.87 -8.11 4.13
N ARG A 34 -1.36 -8.05 2.89
CA ARG A 34 -0.88 -8.94 1.83
C ARG A 34 0.62 -8.82 1.61
N PHE A 35 1.14 -7.60 1.62
CA PHE A 35 2.53 -7.27 1.33
C PHE A 35 3.27 -6.68 2.54
N ASN A 36 2.84 -6.98 3.76
CA ASN A 36 3.61 -6.69 4.97
C ASN A 36 3.26 -7.68 6.09
N PRO A 37 4.25 -8.33 6.75
CA PRO A 37 3.97 -9.17 7.90
C PRO A 37 3.54 -8.31 9.11
N ARG A 38 2.93 -8.96 10.11
CA ARG A 38 2.69 -8.32 11.42
C ARG A 38 4.02 -7.82 12.00
N GLY A 39 3.98 -6.66 12.64
CA GLY A 39 5.14 -5.96 13.17
C GLY A 39 5.81 -5.00 12.17
N VAL A 40 5.51 -5.11 10.87
CA VAL A 40 6.05 -4.22 9.84
C VAL A 40 4.99 -3.20 9.41
N PRO A 41 5.19 -1.90 9.64
CA PRO A 41 4.23 -0.88 9.23
C PRO A 41 4.25 -0.73 7.71
N ALA A 42 3.09 -0.39 7.13
CA ALA A 42 2.95 -0.16 5.70
C ALA A 42 1.83 0.83 5.38
N ILE A 43 2.01 1.62 4.31
CA ILE A 43 0.95 2.43 3.70
C ILE A 43 0.57 1.79 2.37
N TYR A 44 -0.71 1.49 2.20
CA TYR A 44 -1.27 1.01 0.95
C TYR A 44 -1.91 2.19 0.22
N CYS A 45 -1.36 2.52 -0.94
CA CYS A 45 -1.89 3.54 -1.84
C CYS A 45 -2.23 2.94 -3.19
N SER A 46 -3.05 3.66 -3.96
CA SER A 46 -3.28 3.40 -5.37
C SER A 46 -2.82 4.59 -6.21
N ILE A 47 -2.43 4.34 -7.46
CA ILE A 47 -2.03 5.41 -8.40
C ILE A 47 -3.23 6.14 -9.02
N SER A 48 -4.46 5.68 -8.74
CA SER A 48 -5.69 6.32 -9.19
C SER A 48 -6.75 6.32 -8.08
N VAL A 49 -7.61 7.34 -8.10
CA VAL A 49 -8.79 7.46 -7.21
C VAL A 49 -9.70 6.24 -7.34
N MET A 50 -9.98 5.82 -8.57
CA MET A 50 -10.91 4.73 -8.84
C MET A 50 -10.40 3.40 -8.29
N THR A 51 -9.10 3.13 -8.42
CA THR A 51 -8.48 1.94 -7.83
C THR A 51 -8.56 1.97 -6.31
N ALA A 52 -8.26 3.12 -5.67
CA ALA A 52 -8.34 3.25 -4.20
C ALA A 52 -9.76 2.98 -3.66
N LEU A 53 -10.79 3.49 -4.35
CA LEU A 53 -12.18 3.24 -3.97
C LEU A 53 -12.62 1.79 -4.22
N ARG A 54 -12.16 1.15 -5.30
CA ARG A 54 -12.41 -0.28 -5.53
C ARG A 54 -11.75 -1.16 -4.48
N GLU A 55 -10.53 -0.83 -4.06
CA GLU A 55 -9.82 -1.52 -2.98
C GLU A 55 -10.52 -1.37 -1.62
N ALA A 56 -11.12 -0.20 -1.36
CA ALA A 56 -11.96 -0.01 -0.17
C ALA A 56 -13.26 -0.82 -0.22
N ASN A 57 -13.78 -1.08 -1.43
CA ASN A 57 -15.04 -1.76 -1.68
C ASN A 57 -14.88 -3.24 -2.06
N GLN A 58 -14.08 -4.00 -1.30
CA GLN A 58 -13.86 -5.43 -1.60
C GLN A 58 -15.07 -6.33 -1.30
N ALA A 59 -16.04 -5.89 -0.49
CA ALA A 59 -17.23 -6.67 -0.17
C ALA A 59 -18.42 -5.77 0.22
N GLY A 60 -19.60 -6.03 -0.35
CA GLY A 60 -20.84 -5.34 -0.01
C GLY A 60 -20.93 -3.92 -0.58
N ALA A 61 -21.65 -3.05 0.14
CA ALA A 61 -21.75 -1.63 -0.19
C ALA A 61 -20.55 -0.87 0.38
N LEU A 62 -20.06 0.12 -0.38
CA LEU A 62 -19.00 1.01 0.06
C LEU A 62 -19.40 1.70 1.36
N GLN A 63 -18.63 1.44 2.42
CA GLN A 63 -18.82 2.10 3.71
C GLN A 63 -18.28 3.53 3.66
N PRO A 64 -18.73 4.43 4.57
CA PRO A 64 -18.17 5.77 4.70
C PRO A 64 -16.64 5.71 4.73
N THR A 65 -16.01 6.45 3.83
CA THR A 65 -14.58 6.36 3.55
C THR A 65 -14.03 7.76 3.33
N THR A 66 -12.91 8.07 3.97
CA THR A 66 -12.14 9.28 3.70
C THR A 66 -11.10 8.97 2.64
N LEU A 67 -11.24 9.59 1.46
CA LEU A 67 -10.22 9.51 0.42
C LEU A 67 -9.25 10.68 0.58
N VAL A 68 -7.96 10.36 0.64
CA VAL A 68 -6.88 11.36 0.70
C VAL A 68 -5.92 11.18 -0.47
N SER A 69 -5.24 12.27 -0.83
CA SER A 69 -4.19 12.28 -1.85
C SER A 69 -2.84 12.67 -1.23
N TYR A 70 -1.78 12.13 -1.81
CA TYR A 70 -0.40 12.46 -1.45
C TYR A 70 0.37 12.89 -2.70
N ASP A 71 1.26 13.85 -2.52
CA ASP A 71 2.37 14.11 -3.43
C ASP A 71 3.53 13.17 -3.06
N ALA A 72 3.93 12.31 -3.98
CA ALA A 72 4.88 11.24 -3.74
C ALA A 72 6.11 11.34 -4.65
N GLU A 73 7.30 11.19 -4.05
CA GLU A 73 8.57 11.01 -4.71
C GLU A 73 9.33 9.89 -4.00
N ILE A 74 9.23 8.69 -4.56
CA ILE A 74 9.64 7.43 -3.95
C ILE A 74 10.73 6.80 -4.82
N GLU A 75 11.95 6.76 -4.31
CA GLU A 75 13.04 5.99 -4.90
C GLU A 75 12.97 4.53 -4.44
N ARG A 76 13.78 3.68 -5.07
CA ARG A 76 13.89 2.26 -4.71
C ARG A 76 12.54 1.56 -4.65
N VAL A 77 11.77 1.69 -5.72
CA VAL A 77 10.51 0.99 -5.96
C VAL A 77 10.80 -0.32 -6.69
N PHE A 78 10.27 -1.43 -6.17
CA PHE A 78 10.25 -2.69 -6.88
C PHE A 78 9.01 -2.72 -7.77
N ASP A 79 9.18 -2.93 -9.08
CA ASP A 79 8.07 -3.01 -10.02
C ASP A 79 7.70 -4.48 -10.27
N ALA A 80 6.61 -4.96 -9.65
CA ALA A 80 6.15 -6.33 -9.81
C ALA A 80 5.46 -6.61 -11.15
N ARG A 81 5.38 -5.63 -12.05
CA ARG A 81 4.98 -5.84 -13.45
C ARG A 81 6.13 -6.41 -14.28
N ASP A 82 7.37 -6.20 -13.85
CA ASP A 82 8.55 -6.86 -14.44
C ASP A 82 8.58 -8.32 -13.97
N VAL A 83 8.06 -9.20 -14.81
CA VAL A 83 7.97 -10.64 -14.53
C VAL A 83 9.36 -11.23 -14.26
N SER A 84 10.37 -10.83 -15.04
CA SER A 84 11.74 -11.31 -14.86
C SER A 84 12.35 -10.85 -13.54
N ALA A 85 12.02 -9.64 -13.07
CA ALA A 85 12.43 -9.18 -11.74
C ALA A 85 11.76 -10.00 -10.62
N VAL A 86 10.46 -10.31 -10.76
CA VAL A 86 9.72 -11.16 -9.79
C VAL A 86 10.31 -12.57 -9.74
N GLU A 87 10.63 -13.15 -10.90
CA GLU A 87 11.27 -14.47 -11.02
C GLU A 87 12.68 -14.49 -10.44
N ALA A 88 13.46 -13.41 -10.60
CA ALA A 88 14.78 -13.27 -9.98
C ALA A 88 14.72 -13.22 -8.44
N GLU A 89 13.58 -12.84 -7.86
CA GLU A 89 13.33 -12.94 -6.41
C GLU A 89 12.88 -14.35 -5.97
N GLY A 90 12.70 -15.27 -6.92
CA GLY A 90 12.24 -16.65 -6.70
C GLY A 90 10.72 -16.78 -6.55
N PHE A 91 9.95 -15.84 -7.13
CA PHE A 91 8.48 -15.84 -7.08
C PHE A 91 7.89 -15.81 -8.49
N SER A 92 6.57 -15.98 -8.60
CA SER A 92 5.84 -15.81 -9.85
C SER A 92 4.76 -14.73 -9.70
N PRO A 93 4.29 -14.12 -10.81
CA PRO A 93 3.12 -13.24 -10.77
C PRO A 93 1.88 -13.92 -10.15
N GLY A 94 1.70 -15.23 -10.38
CA GLY A 94 0.64 -16.02 -9.78
C GLY A 94 0.75 -16.13 -8.26
N THR A 95 1.96 -16.22 -7.73
CA THR A 95 2.21 -16.20 -6.27
C THR A 95 1.77 -14.86 -5.67
N LEU A 96 2.08 -13.74 -6.34
CA LEU A 96 1.69 -12.40 -5.87
C LEU A 96 0.16 -12.19 -5.97
N ALA A 97 -0.47 -12.81 -6.97
CA ALA A 97 -1.92 -12.78 -7.19
C ALA A 97 -2.73 -13.72 -6.28
N SER A 98 -2.08 -14.61 -5.52
CA SER A 98 -2.78 -15.61 -4.70
C SER A 98 -3.66 -14.99 -3.61
N GLN A 99 -4.93 -15.39 -3.55
CA GLN A 99 -5.88 -14.93 -2.52
C GLN A 99 -5.72 -15.66 -1.17
N THR A 100 -4.88 -16.71 -1.11
CA THR A 100 -4.70 -17.56 0.09
C THR A 100 -3.98 -16.86 1.24
N TRP A 101 -3.41 -15.67 1.02
CA TRP A 101 -2.60 -14.95 2.02
C TRP A 101 -3.33 -14.73 3.35
N ARG A 102 -4.65 -14.47 3.32
CA ARG A 102 -5.45 -14.28 4.54
C ARG A 102 -5.55 -15.57 5.35
N ASP A 103 -5.72 -16.71 4.68
CA ASP A 103 -5.87 -18.00 5.35
C ASP A 103 -4.53 -18.51 5.88
N GLU A 104 -3.44 -18.27 5.14
CA GLU A 104 -2.07 -18.53 5.61
C GLU A 104 -1.76 -17.75 6.89
N MET A 105 -2.13 -16.46 6.94
CA MET A 105 -1.98 -15.63 8.15
C MET A 105 -2.84 -16.12 9.32
N LYS A 106 -4.08 -16.54 9.07
CA LYS A 106 -4.96 -17.11 10.12
C LYS A 106 -4.37 -18.40 10.70
N ALA A 107 -3.66 -19.18 9.89
CA ALA A 107 -2.93 -20.37 10.32
C ALA A 107 -1.61 -20.04 11.07
N GLY A 108 -1.36 -18.76 11.38
CA GLY A 108 -0.16 -18.31 12.09
C GLY A 108 1.12 -18.32 11.24
N LYS A 109 0.99 -18.50 9.92
CA LYS A 109 2.12 -18.55 8.99
C LYS A 109 2.27 -17.23 8.25
N GLN A 110 3.51 -16.88 7.94
CA GLN A 110 3.80 -15.79 7.01
C GLN A 110 3.41 -16.24 5.60
N SER A 111 2.63 -15.43 4.89
CA SER A 111 2.22 -15.77 3.53
C SER A 111 3.37 -15.64 2.53
N GLN A 112 3.27 -16.27 1.36
CA GLN A 112 4.30 -16.13 0.32
C GLN A 112 4.52 -14.66 -0.11
N THR A 113 3.45 -13.87 -0.19
CA THR A 113 3.51 -12.43 -0.47
C THR A 113 4.18 -11.62 0.63
N GLN A 114 4.04 -12.04 1.90
CA GLN A 114 4.75 -11.42 3.01
C GLN A 114 6.22 -11.84 3.06
N VAL A 115 6.55 -13.08 2.69
CA VAL A 115 7.95 -13.52 2.51
C VAL A 115 8.62 -12.70 1.41
N PHE A 116 7.94 -12.53 0.27
CA PHE A 116 8.39 -11.65 -0.81
C PHE A 116 8.62 -10.22 -0.32
N ALA A 117 7.64 -9.61 0.35
CA ALA A 117 7.79 -8.27 0.91
C ALA A 117 8.97 -8.16 1.88
N SER A 118 9.16 -9.14 2.76
CA SER A 118 10.27 -9.15 3.73
C SER A 118 11.64 -9.19 3.04
N ARG A 119 11.76 -9.92 1.93
CA ARG A 119 13.00 -9.94 1.11
C ARG A 119 13.27 -8.57 0.48
N LEU A 120 12.25 -7.91 -0.06
CA LEU A 120 12.38 -6.58 -0.65
C LEU A 120 12.77 -5.53 0.40
N ILE A 121 12.15 -5.58 1.58
CA ILE A 121 12.49 -4.71 2.71
C ILE A 121 13.95 -4.93 3.14
N ALA A 122 14.40 -6.18 3.25
CA ALA A 122 15.80 -6.51 3.58
C ALA A 122 16.80 -6.02 2.51
N LYS A 123 16.38 -5.98 1.24
CA LYS A 123 17.11 -5.35 0.12
C LYS A 123 16.98 -3.82 0.06
N ASN A 124 16.43 -3.21 1.10
CA ASN A 124 16.30 -1.77 1.27
C ASN A 124 15.38 -1.11 0.22
N TYR A 125 14.42 -1.83 -0.37
CA TYR A 125 13.38 -1.19 -1.17
C TYR A 125 12.47 -0.33 -0.28
N CYS A 126 12.03 0.81 -0.78
CA CYS A 126 11.12 1.70 -0.07
C CYS A 126 9.66 1.30 -0.29
N ALA A 127 9.35 0.82 -1.50
CA ALA A 127 8.00 0.47 -1.89
C ALA A 127 7.94 -0.65 -2.95
N LEU A 128 6.74 -1.20 -3.11
CA LEU A 128 6.35 -2.16 -4.11
C LEU A 128 5.23 -1.59 -4.98
N LEU A 129 5.47 -1.48 -6.28
CA LEU A 129 4.44 -1.22 -7.29
C LEU A 129 3.88 -2.57 -7.76
N VAL A 130 2.58 -2.77 -7.61
CA VAL A 130 1.92 -4.05 -7.86
C VAL A 130 0.54 -3.84 -8.50
N PRO A 131 0.08 -4.75 -9.39
CA PRO A 131 -1.30 -4.73 -9.84
C PRO A 131 -2.31 -4.80 -8.69
N SER A 132 -3.44 -4.13 -8.85
CA SER A 132 -4.62 -4.38 -8.03
C SER A 132 -5.18 -5.76 -8.36
N TYR A 133 -5.67 -6.45 -7.33
CA TYR A 133 -6.22 -7.81 -7.44
C TYR A 133 -7.71 -7.85 -7.10
N VAL A 134 -8.38 -6.70 -7.08
CA VAL A 134 -9.84 -6.62 -6.94
C VAL A 134 -10.52 -7.13 -8.21
N ALA A 135 -11.76 -7.60 -8.07
CA ALA A 135 -12.55 -8.03 -9.21
C ALA A 135 -12.73 -6.87 -10.21
N GLY A 136 -12.47 -7.13 -11.50
CA GLY A 136 -12.57 -6.13 -12.57
C GLY A 136 -11.39 -5.16 -12.66
N ALA A 137 -10.30 -5.38 -11.93
CA ALA A 137 -9.06 -4.64 -12.11
C ALA A 137 -8.47 -4.86 -13.52
N THR A 138 -7.93 -3.78 -14.07
CA THR A 138 -7.20 -3.77 -15.34
C THR A 138 -5.69 -3.68 -15.09
N PRO A 139 -4.84 -3.93 -16.09
CA PRO A 139 -3.38 -3.79 -15.93
C PRO A 139 -2.90 -2.37 -15.54
N SER A 140 -3.74 -1.34 -15.71
CA SER A 140 -3.44 0.03 -15.28
C SER A 140 -3.91 0.35 -13.86
N ASP A 141 -4.71 -0.53 -13.23
CA ASP A 141 -5.07 -0.42 -11.82
C ASP A 141 -3.89 -0.88 -10.96
N LEU A 142 -3.05 0.06 -10.53
CA LEU A 142 -1.85 -0.24 -9.73
C LEU A 142 -1.94 0.31 -8.32
N ASN A 143 -1.34 -0.44 -7.40
CA ASN A 143 -1.13 -0.05 -6.03
C ASN A 143 0.36 0.16 -5.75
N LEU A 144 0.67 1.11 -4.88
CA LEU A 144 1.99 1.31 -4.32
C LEU A 144 1.93 1.00 -2.82
N VAL A 145 2.63 -0.04 -2.39
CA VAL A 145 2.76 -0.42 -0.97
C VAL A 145 4.08 0.13 -0.46
N LEU A 146 4.03 1.11 0.45
CA LEU A 146 5.21 1.73 1.03
C LEU A 146 5.54 1.08 2.38
N TRP A 147 6.80 0.72 2.58
CA TRP A 147 7.33 0.25 3.87
C TRP A 147 8.23 1.29 4.55
N LYS A 148 8.67 2.29 3.79
CA LYS A 148 9.42 3.45 4.27
C LYS A 148 8.78 4.69 3.68
N TRP A 149 8.54 5.71 4.49
CA TRP A 149 8.04 7.00 4.04
C TRP A 149 8.47 8.08 5.03
N GLY A 150 8.55 9.31 4.56
CA GLY A 150 8.84 10.50 5.35
C GLY A 150 8.58 11.76 4.55
N SER A 151 8.99 12.92 5.09
CA SER A 151 8.86 14.21 4.42
C SER A 151 9.98 14.51 3.42
N SER A 152 10.96 13.62 3.28
CA SER A 152 12.15 13.78 2.43
C SER A 152 12.47 12.54 1.61
N THR A 153 13.34 12.70 0.62
CA THR A 153 13.95 11.58 -0.10
C THR A 153 14.71 10.66 0.86
N PRO A 154 14.89 9.37 0.54
CA PRO A 154 14.53 8.70 -0.72
C PRO A 154 13.05 8.26 -0.82
N SER A 155 12.21 8.51 0.18
CA SER A 155 10.80 8.08 0.16
C SER A 155 9.88 9.19 0.68
N ARG A 156 9.78 10.27 -0.08
CA ARG A 156 8.97 11.44 0.27
C ARG A 156 7.51 11.16 -0.02
N LEU A 157 6.67 11.21 1.00
CA LEU A 157 5.22 11.12 0.89
C LEU A 157 4.61 12.27 1.70
N VAL A 158 3.98 13.23 1.02
CA VAL A 158 3.39 14.41 1.65
C VAL A 158 1.89 14.39 1.43
N LEU A 159 1.13 14.42 2.52
CA LEU A 159 -0.32 14.58 2.48
C LEU A 159 -0.69 15.92 1.84
N ILE A 160 -1.65 15.88 0.93
CA ILE A 160 -2.28 17.09 0.38
C ILE A 160 -3.53 17.37 1.22
N ASP A 161 -3.40 18.29 2.19
CA ASP A 161 -4.49 18.79 3.04
C ASP A 161 -4.24 20.27 3.39
N ASP A 162 -4.21 21.11 2.35
CA ASP A 162 -3.81 22.53 2.45
C ASP A 162 -4.69 23.35 3.42
N GLN A 163 -5.89 22.83 3.75
CA GLN A 163 -6.86 23.47 4.62
C GLN A 163 -7.00 22.77 5.99
N GLY A 164 -6.21 21.73 6.27
CA GLY A 164 -6.25 21.00 7.54
C GLY A 164 -7.60 20.33 7.82
N ARG A 165 -8.29 19.82 6.79
CA ARG A 165 -9.64 19.25 6.88
C ARG A 165 -9.70 17.94 7.66
N LEU A 166 -8.56 17.27 7.85
CA LEU A 166 -8.48 16.04 8.63
C LEU A 166 -8.30 16.30 10.13
N ALA A 167 -8.01 17.53 10.54
CA ALA A 167 -7.91 17.88 11.94
C ALA A 167 -9.28 17.72 12.63
N VAL A 168 -9.29 17.07 13.80
CA VAL A 168 -10.50 16.96 14.61
C VAL A 168 -10.89 18.38 15.05
N PRO A 169 -12.10 18.87 14.70
CA PRO A 169 -12.55 20.17 15.17
C PRO A 169 -12.61 20.17 16.69
N PRO A 170 -12.29 21.29 17.37
CA PRO A 170 -12.56 21.40 18.79
C PRO A 170 -14.04 21.15 19.05
N LEU A 171 -14.36 20.45 20.15
CA LEU A 171 -15.74 20.26 20.58
C LEU A 171 -16.41 21.64 20.72
N PRO A 172 -17.68 21.80 20.29
CA PRO A 172 -18.40 23.03 20.54
C PRO A 172 -18.46 23.30 22.05
N ALA A 173 -18.27 24.57 22.41
CA ALA A 173 -18.34 25.08 23.77
C ALA A 173 -19.73 24.90 24.38
#